data_AF-U9W3P6-F1
#
_entry.id   AF-U9W3P6-F1
#
_cell.length_a   1.000
_cell.length_b   1.000
_cell.length_c   1.000
_cell.angle_alpha   90.00
_cell.angle_beta   90.00
_cell.angle_gamma   90.00
#
_symmetry.space_group_name_H-M   'P 1'
#
loop_
_entity.id
_entity.type
_entity.pdbx_description
1 polymer ?
#
loop_
_entity_poly.entity_id
_entity_poly.type
_entity_poly.pdbx_seq_one_letter_code
_entity_poly.pdbx_strand_id
1 'polypeptide(L)'
;MPDGDIVHSRLRRLFQKPYKWLCEGAATSDDCARVVLDKLKQDIKTKGDLPISLAQEMAASISQVMGAIDEPGEGDFARLSMEFDNLIQCADGRPDLKELTLRAGKSFLNDLRNGREVDVTNTSEAIVERYMNEVYESEFKERIPLTAEHHAGATQEILEKRIEAMQPSIDSGIYKFAQNAIKNQSVAKLSLPRRSSRKAIDLDEDLLAG
;
A
#
# COMPACT_ATOMS: atom_id res chain seq x y z
N MET A 1 9.47 29.43 17.76
CA MET A 1 8.14 28.81 17.92
C MET A 1 8.24 27.39 17.38
N PRO A 2 7.84 26.34 18.12
CA PRO A 2 7.72 25.02 17.54
C PRO A 2 6.46 25.00 16.68
N ASP A 3 6.60 24.65 15.40
CA ASP A 3 5.48 24.51 14.47
C ASP A 3 4.49 23.48 15.01
N GLY A 4 3.28 23.91 15.41
CA GLY A 4 2.21 23.05 15.96
C GLY A 4 1.67 21.98 15.00
N ASP A 5 2.29 21.83 13.84
CA ASP A 5 2.03 20.83 12.80
C ASP A 5 2.86 19.55 12.97
N ILE A 6 3.92 19.57 13.78
CA ILE A 6 4.82 18.41 13.97
C ILE A 6 4.50 17.76 15.32
N VAL A 7 3.87 16.59 15.24
CA VAL A 7 3.52 15.79 16.41
C VAL A 7 4.63 14.78 16.73
N HIS A 8 5.34 14.26 15.71
CA HIS A 8 6.44 13.32 15.91
C HIS A 8 7.59 13.46 14.89
N SER A 9 8.82 13.66 15.35
CA SER A 9 9.96 14.01 14.46
C SER A 9 10.35 12.93 13.45
N ARG A 10 10.12 11.64 13.72
CA ARG A 10 10.45 10.55 12.79
C ARG A 10 9.41 10.35 11.68
N LEU A 11 8.19 10.83 11.91
CA LEU A 11 7.12 10.71 10.93
C LEU A 11 7.24 11.84 9.92
N ARG A 12 7.16 11.53 8.61
CA ARG A 12 7.22 12.57 7.59
C ARG A 12 6.04 13.53 7.77
N ARG A 13 6.26 14.81 7.47
CA ARG A 13 5.24 15.89 7.59
C ARG A 13 3.91 15.49 6.95
N LEU A 14 3.97 14.76 5.84
CA LEU A 14 2.83 14.24 5.11
C LEU A 14 1.87 13.41 5.98
N PHE A 15 2.40 12.63 6.92
CA PHE A 15 1.65 11.68 7.75
C PHE A 15 1.36 12.18 9.18
N GLN A 16 1.82 13.37 9.55
CA GLN A 16 1.58 13.97 10.88
C GLN A 16 0.08 14.09 11.19
N LYS A 17 -0.71 14.54 10.20
CA LYS A 17 -2.16 14.71 10.35
C LYS A 17 -2.88 13.36 10.61
N PRO A 18 -2.73 12.32 9.78
CA PRO A 18 -3.36 11.04 10.07
C PRO A 18 -2.90 10.44 11.41
N TYR A 19 -1.63 10.58 11.79
CA TYR A 19 -1.16 10.16 13.12
C TYR A 19 -1.86 10.91 14.25
N LYS A 20 -1.98 12.24 14.15
CA LYS A 20 -2.70 13.07 15.12
C LYS A 20 -4.16 12.61 15.29
N TRP A 21 -4.86 12.35 14.18
CA TRP A 21 -6.25 11.88 14.21
C TRP A 21 -6.38 10.52 14.88
N LEU A 22 -5.43 9.61 14.62
CA LEU A 22 -5.39 8.31 15.28
C LEU A 22 -5.15 8.42 16.78
N CYS A 23 -4.31 9.36 17.23
CA CYS A 23 -4.08 9.60 18.64
C CYS A 23 -5.31 10.22 19.33
N GLU A 24 -5.92 11.24 18.72
CA GLU A 24 -7.06 11.96 19.29
C GLU A 24 -8.34 11.12 19.33
N GLY A 25 -8.51 10.15 18.42
CA GLY A 25 -9.70 9.32 18.35
C GLY A 25 -10.98 10.08 17.96
N ALA A 26 -10.82 11.27 17.37
CA ALA A 26 -11.93 12.14 17.00
C ALA A 26 -12.62 11.74 15.67
N ALA A 27 -12.06 10.78 14.93
CA ALA A 27 -12.55 10.32 13.64
C ALA A 27 -12.75 8.81 13.61
N THR A 28 -13.65 8.34 12.74
CA THR A 28 -13.86 6.91 12.50
C THR A 28 -12.63 6.27 11.87
N SER A 29 -12.45 4.96 12.01
CA SER A 29 -11.37 4.22 11.34
C SER A 29 -11.39 4.44 9.82
N ASP A 30 -12.57 4.50 9.20
CA ASP A 30 -12.69 4.76 7.75
C ASP A 30 -12.24 6.17 7.36
N ASP A 31 -12.54 7.18 8.18
CA ASP A 31 -12.08 8.54 7.93
C ASP A 31 -10.56 8.66 8.12
N CYS A 32 -10.00 8.02 9.15
CA CYS A 32 -8.56 7.94 9.35
C CYS A 32 -7.87 7.23 8.16
N ALA A 33 -8.39 6.07 7.75
CA ALA A 33 -7.88 5.31 6.61
C ALA A 33 -7.92 6.14 5.33
N ARG A 34 -9.01 6.89 5.10
CA ARG A 34 -9.12 7.77 3.93
C ARG A 34 -8.06 8.87 3.92
N VAL A 35 -7.75 9.48 5.07
CA VAL A 35 -6.69 10.50 5.16
C VAL A 35 -5.33 9.86 4.92
N VAL A 36 -5.06 8.69 5.50
CA VAL A 36 -3.83 7.92 5.25
C VAL A 36 -3.68 7.61 3.75
N LEU A 37 -4.71 7.10 3.10
CA LEU A 37 -4.71 6.79 1.66
C LEU A 37 -4.49 8.03 0.79
N ASP A 38 -5.01 9.20 1.17
CA ASP A 38 -4.75 10.44 0.43
C ASP A 38 -3.26 10.81 0.49
N LYS A 39 -2.64 10.61 1.65
CA LYS A 39 -1.21 10.86 1.86
C LYS A 39 -0.33 9.83 1.17
N LEU A 40 -0.68 8.55 1.28
CA LEU A 40 -0.01 7.48 0.54
C LEU A 40 -0.07 7.72 -0.98
N LYS A 41 -1.23 8.10 -1.52
CA LYS A 41 -1.39 8.48 -2.93
C LYS A 41 -0.45 9.63 -3.33
N GLN A 42 -0.37 10.69 -2.52
CA GLN A 42 0.53 11.82 -2.80
C GLN A 42 1.99 11.39 -2.80
N ASP A 43 2.38 10.53 -1.86
CA ASP A 43 3.73 10.01 -1.75
C ASP A 43 4.09 9.12 -2.95
N ILE A 44 3.22 8.17 -3.31
CA ILE A 44 3.39 7.30 -4.48
C ILE A 44 3.51 8.13 -5.76
N LYS A 45 2.66 9.14 -5.97
CA LYS A 45 2.76 10.04 -7.14
C LYS A 45 4.10 10.77 -7.21
N THR A 46 4.66 11.13 -6.07
CA THR A 46 5.98 11.80 -5.99
C THR A 46 7.12 10.83 -6.27
N LYS A 47 6.94 9.54 -5.96
CA LYS A 47 7.90 8.47 -6.23
C LYS A 47 7.95 8.09 -7.72
N GLY A 48 6.87 8.30 -8.47
CA GLY A 48 6.82 8.16 -9.92
C GLY A 48 6.55 6.73 -10.41
N ASP A 49 6.77 6.52 -11.71
CA ASP A 49 6.27 5.33 -12.44
C ASP A 49 7.25 4.15 -12.50
N LEU A 50 8.50 4.32 -12.05
CA LEU A 50 9.52 3.25 -12.08
C LEU A 50 9.06 1.92 -11.44
N PRO A 51 8.38 1.90 -10.27
CA PRO A 51 7.86 0.66 -9.71
C PRO A 51 6.86 -0.07 -10.61
N ILE A 52 6.11 0.66 -11.45
CA ILE A 52 5.11 0.09 -12.35
C ILE A 52 5.80 -0.64 -13.50
N SER A 53 6.80 -0.01 -14.14
CA SER A 53 7.55 -0.63 -15.23
C SER A 53 8.30 -1.87 -14.75
N LEU A 54 8.98 -1.78 -13.61
CA LEU A 54 9.67 -2.92 -13.00
C LEU A 54 8.73 -4.07 -12.66
N ALA A 55 7.56 -3.79 -12.08
CA ALA A 55 6.57 -4.82 -11.78
C ALA A 55 6.02 -5.51 -13.04
N GLN A 56 5.89 -4.77 -14.14
CA GLN A 56 5.48 -5.34 -15.44
C GLN A 56 6.57 -6.24 -16.03
N GLU A 57 7.84 -5.81 -15.97
CA GLU A 57 8.97 -6.63 -16.43
C GLU A 57 9.10 -7.91 -15.60
N MET A 58 9.02 -7.81 -14.26
CA MET A 58 9.01 -8.97 -13.37
C MET A 58 7.85 -9.94 -13.67
N ALA A 59 6.65 -9.39 -13.93
CA ALA A 59 5.49 -10.20 -14.31
C ALA A 59 5.71 -10.92 -15.64
N ALA A 60 6.31 -10.26 -16.62
CA ALA A 60 6.64 -10.87 -17.92
C ALA A 60 7.62 -12.04 -17.77
N SER A 61 8.66 -11.90 -16.94
CA SER A 61 9.60 -12.99 -16.64
C SER A 61 8.89 -14.19 -15.99
N ILE A 62 7.99 -13.94 -15.03
CA ILE A 62 7.19 -14.99 -14.41
C ILE A 62 6.32 -15.69 -15.47
N SER A 63 5.55 -14.95 -16.26
CA SER A 63 4.68 -15.53 -17.29
C SER A 63 5.45 -16.36 -18.31
N GLN A 64 6.66 -15.94 -18.68
CA GLN A 64 7.52 -16.70 -19.59
C GLN A 64 7.94 -18.05 -19.00
N VAL A 65 8.37 -18.08 -17.75
CA VAL A 65 8.79 -19.33 -17.09
C VAL A 65 7.59 -20.24 -16.85
N MET A 66 6.47 -19.70 -16.35
CA MET A 66 5.25 -20.47 -16.09
C MET A 66 4.60 -20.99 -17.38
N GLY A 67 4.76 -20.30 -18.52
CA GLY A 67 4.22 -20.74 -19.81
C GLY A 67 5.10 -21.75 -20.54
N ALA A 68 6.37 -21.90 -20.15
CA ALA A 68 7.33 -22.78 -20.82
C ALA A 68 7.49 -24.15 -20.14
N ILE A 69 7.01 -24.31 -18.90
CA ILE A 69 7.26 -25.47 -18.05
C ILE A 69 5.95 -25.88 -17.36
N ASP A 70 5.61 -27.17 -17.45
CA ASP A 70 4.38 -27.71 -16.83
C ASP A 70 4.43 -27.65 -15.29
N GLU A 71 5.59 -27.92 -14.69
CA GLU A 71 5.83 -27.82 -13.24
C GLU A 71 7.17 -27.10 -12.96
N PRO A 72 7.14 -25.80 -12.62
CA PRO A 72 8.34 -25.04 -12.27
C PRO A 72 9.03 -25.60 -11.02
N GLY A 73 10.33 -25.86 -11.12
CA GLY A 73 11.13 -26.38 -10.01
C GLY A 73 11.84 -25.28 -9.21
N GLU A 74 12.52 -25.65 -8.11
CA GLU A 74 13.30 -24.71 -7.28
C GLU A 74 14.34 -23.92 -8.10
N GLY A 75 14.93 -24.56 -9.13
CA GLY A 75 15.88 -23.92 -10.04
C GLY A 75 15.26 -22.78 -10.86
N ASP A 76 13.98 -22.87 -11.21
CA ASP A 76 13.27 -21.82 -11.93
C ASP A 76 12.98 -20.60 -11.06
N PHE A 77 12.57 -20.84 -9.80
CA PHE A 77 12.39 -19.76 -8.83
C PHE A 77 13.72 -19.07 -8.49
N ALA A 78 14.81 -19.82 -8.36
CA ALA A 78 16.14 -19.24 -8.15
C ALA A 78 16.56 -18.36 -9.34
N ARG A 79 16.30 -18.81 -10.58
CA ARG A 79 16.58 -18.04 -11.79
C ARG A 79 15.76 -16.76 -11.87
N LEU A 80 14.45 -16.83 -11.61
CA LEU A 80 13.56 -15.67 -11.56
C LEU A 80 14.01 -14.64 -10.51
N SER A 81 14.43 -15.11 -9.33
CA SER A 81 14.95 -14.25 -8.27
C SER A 81 16.20 -13.48 -8.71
N MET A 82 17.15 -14.17 -9.38
CA MET A 82 18.35 -13.52 -9.95
C MET A 82 18.01 -12.55 -11.09
N GLU A 83 17.02 -12.90 -11.92
CA GLU A 83 16.53 -12.03 -12.98
C GLU A 83 15.96 -10.73 -12.40
N PHE A 84 15.18 -10.81 -11.32
CA PHE A 84 14.66 -9.62 -10.63
C PHE A 84 15.78 -8.75 -10.06
N ASP A 85 16.82 -9.36 -9.48
CA ASP A 85 18.00 -8.61 -9.02
C ASP A 85 18.68 -7.87 -10.18
N ASN A 86 18.84 -8.51 -11.34
CA ASN A 86 19.44 -7.91 -12.53
C ASN A 86 18.57 -6.78 -13.11
N LEU A 87 17.25 -6.99 -13.25
CA LEU A 87 16.30 -5.96 -13.70
C LEU A 87 16.42 -4.71 -12.84
N ILE A 88 16.44 -4.90 -11.52
CA ILE A 88 16.59 -3.81 -10.57
C ILE A 88 17.94 -3.14 -10.73
N GLN A 89 19.06 -3.88 -10.80
CA GLN A 89 20.38 -3.28 -10.95
C GLN A 89 20.50 -2.40 -12.20
N CYS A 90 19.97 -2.86 -13.32
CA CYS A 90 20.02 -2.15 -14.61
C CYS A 90 19.08 -0.95 -14.70
N ALA A 91 18.04 -0.89 -13.87
CA ALA A 91 17.07 0.20 -13.92
C ALA A 91 17.63 1.51 -13.35
N ASP A 92 17.48 2.60 -14.12
CA ASP A 92 17.78 3.94 -13.63
C ASP A 92 16.70 4.43 -12.65
N GLY A 93 17.14 5.03 -11.55
CA GLY A 93 16.24 5.69 -10.61
C GLY A 93 16.65 5.55 -9.16
N ARG A 94 15.71 5.88 -8.28
CA ARG A 94 15.94 5.98 -6.84
C ARG A 94 16.20 4.60 -6.21
N PRO A 95 17.31 4.42 -5.45
CA PRO A 95 17.64 3.15 -4.81
C PRO A 95 16.56 2.62 -3.86
N ASP A 96 15.90 3.49 -3.11
CA ASP A 96 14.84 3.08 -2.17
C ASP A 96 13.62 2.50 -2.89
N LEU A 97 13.24 3.05 -4.04
CA LEU A 97 12.12 2.53 -4.84
C LEU A 97 12.46 1.16 -5.43
N LYS A 98 13.68 1.04 -5.95
CA LYS A 98 14.24 -0.20 -6.47
C LYS A 98 14.19 -1.32 -5.43
N GLU A 99 14.63 -1.05 -4.20
CA GLU A 99 14.61 -2.02 -3.11
C GLU A 99 13.18 -2.45 -2.73
N LEU A 100 12.26 -1.50 -2.57
CA LEU A 100 10.86 -1.80 -2.23
C LEU A 100 10.17 -2.62 -3.33
N THR A 101 10.39 -2.29 -4.60
CA THR A 101 9.84 -3.06 -5.73
C THR A 101 10.46 -4.46 -5.81
N LEU A 102 11.76 -4.61 -5.59
CA LEU A 102 12.43 -5.91 -5.53
C LEU A 102 11.84 -6.80 -4.43
N ARG A 103 11.64 -6.23 -3.24
CA ARG A 103 11.04 -6.94 -2.11
C ARG A 103 9.63 -7.40 -2.44
N ALA A 104 8.83 -6.54 -3.06
CA ALA A 104 7.48 -6.89 -3.51
C ALA A 104 7.48 -8.04 -4.54
N GLY A 105 8.36 -7.98 -5.55
CA GLY A 105 8.51 -9.03 -6.55
C GLY A 105 8.96 -10.36 -5.95
N LYS A 106 9.99 -10.36 -5.09
CA LYS A 106 10.48 -11.57 -4.41
C LYS A 106 9.47 -12.15 -3.43
N SER A 107 8.69 -11.30 -2.77
CA SER A 107 7.58 -11.72 -1.92
C SER A 107 6.52 -12.48 -2.74
N PHE A 108 6.13 -11.94 -3.89
CA PHE A 108 5.20 -12.61 -4.82
C PHE A 108 5.76 -13.96 -5.29
N LEU A 109 7.03 -13.98 -5.71
CA LEU A 109 7.70 -15.19 -6.16
C LEU A 109 7.75 -16.27 -5.07
N ASN A 110 7.99 -15.88 -3.82
CA ASN A 110 8.00 -16.80 -2.70
C ASN A 110 6.61 -17.39 -2.42
N ASP A 111 5.53 -16.62 -2.55
CA ASP A 111 4.17 -17.16 -2.39
C ASP A 111 3.82 -18.15 -3.51
N LEU A 112 4.23 -17.84 -4.75
CA LEU A 112 4.09 -18.74 -5.89
C LEU A 112 4.84 -20.06 -5.65
N ARG A 113 6.10 -19.97 -5.19
CA ARG A 113 6.93 -21.15 -4.85
C ARG A 113 6.29 -22.04 -3.79
N ASN A 114 5.64 -21.45 -2.79
CA ASN A 114 5.06 -22.20 -1.67
C ASN A 114 3.62 -22.69 -1.96
N GLY A 115 3.15 -22.60 -3.21
CA GLY A 115 1.82 -23.07 -3.60
C GLY A 115 0.68 -22.31 -2.92
N ARG A 116 0.91 -21.07 -2.48
CA ARG A 116 -0.19 -20.21 -2.02
C ARG A 116 -1.04 -19.85 -3.23
N GLU A 117 -2.35 -19.75 -3.05
CA GLU A 117 -3.25 -19.29 -4.12
C GLU A 117 -2.90 -17.84 -4.47
N VAL A 118 -2.18 -17.67 -5.58
CA VAL A 118 -1.82 -16.37 -6.13
C VAL A 118 -2.32 -16.31 -7.56
N ASP A 119 -3.03 -15.24 -7.89
CA ASP A 119 -3.53 -15.02 -9.25
C ASP A 119 -2.37 -14.63 -10.18
N VAL A 120 -1.91 -15.62 -10.97
CA VAL A 120 -0.86 -15.44 -11.98
C VAL A 120 -1.35 -14.67 -13.22
N THR A 121 -2.65 -14.45 -13.38
CA THR A 121 -3.18 -13.65 -14.50
C THR A 121 -3.02 -12.15 -14.26
N ASN A 122 -2.92 -11.74 -13.00
CA ASN A 122 -2.78 -10.36 -12.57
C ASN A 122 -1.46 -10.12 -11.81
N THR A 123 -0.38 -10.81 -12.18
CA THR A 123 0.93 -10.75 -11.50
C THR A 123 1.46 -9.33 -11.34
N SER A 124 1.39 -8.49 -12.39
CA SER A 124 1.87 -7.10 -12.31
C SER A 124 1.07 -6.27 -11.30
N GLU A 125 -0.26 -6.44 -11.26
CA GLU A 125 -1.13 -5.80 -10.27
C GLU A 125 -0.78 -6.24 -8.85
N ALA A 126 -0.61 -7.54 -8.63
CA ALA A 126 -0.26 -8.09 -7.33
C ALA A 126 1.12 -7.63 -6.84
N ILE A 127 2.12 -7.51 -7.73
CA ILE A 127 3.43 -6.95 -7.37
C ILE A 127 3.32 -5.46 -7.03
N VAL A 128 2.56 -4.68 -7.81
CA VAL A 128 2.33 -3.26 -7.53
C VAL A 128 1.57 -3.05 -6.21
N GLU A 129 0.57 -3.89 -5.92
CA GLU A 129 -0.16 -3.87 -4.66
C GLU A 129 0.78 -4.11 -3.47
N ARG A 130 1.63 -5.15 -3.54
CA ARG A 130 2.66 -5.42 -2.52
C ARG A 130 3.63 -4.25 -2.37
N TYR A 131 4.09 -3.67 -3.47
CA TYR A 131 4.95 -2.48 -3.43
C TYR A 131 4.28 -1.31 -2.69
N MET A 132 3.01 -1.02 -2.99
CA MET A 132 2.27 0.07 -2.34
C MET A 132 2.05 -0.21 -0.84
N ASN A 133 1.86 -1.47 -0.46
CA ASN A 133 1.84 -1.90 0.94
C ASN A 133 3.19 -1.68 1.64
N GLU A 134 4.32 -2.05 1.00
CA GLU A 134 5.66 -1.80 1.54
C GLU A 134 5.95 -0.30 1.71
N VAL A 135 5.47 0.55 0.80
CA VAL A 135 5.53 2.02 0.98
C VAL A 135 4.70 2.46 2.17
N TYR A 136 3.49 1.92 2.34
CA TYR A 136 2.65 2.24 3.49
C TYR A 136 3.30 1.83 4.82
N GLU A 137 3.84 0.62 4.92
CA GLU A 137 4.51 0.13 6.13
C GLU A 137 5.73 1.00 6.47
N SER A 138 6.64 1.19 5.50
CA SER A 138 7.92 1.89 5.71
C SER A 138 7.81 3.41 5.92
N GLU A 139 6.76 4.05 5.38
CA GLU A 139 6.56 5.49 5.47
C GLU A 139 5.60 5.90 6.59
N PHE A 140 4.73 4.97 7.02
CA PHE A 140 3.73 5.23 8.05
C PHE A 140 3.90 4.32 9.28
N LYS A 141 3.57 3.04 9.18
CA LYS A 141 3.44 2.15 10.35
C LYS A 141 4.74 1.98 11.11
N GLU A 142 5.84 1.68 10.42
CA GLU A 142 7.16 1.47 11.04
C GLU A 142 7.76 2.76 11.63
N ARG A 143 7.24 3.93 11.22
CA ARG A 143 7.70 5.24 11.71
C ARG A 143 6.94 5.74 12.92
N ILE A 144 5.88 5.05 13.32
CA ILE A 144 5.17 5.31 14.57
C ILE A 144 6.09 4.88 15.71
N PRO A 145 6.40 5.76 16.66
CA PRO A 145 7.28 5.43 17.78
C PRO A 145 6.65 4.36 18.67
N LEU A 146 7.45 3.45 19.21
CA LEU A 146 7.04 2.50 20.23
C LEU A 146 7.23 3.14 21.61
N THR A 147 6.29 4.00 22.02
CA THR A 147 6.33 4.72 23.31
C THR A 147 5.09 4.42 24.14
N ALA A 148 5.20 4.49 25.47
CA ALA A 148 4.08 4.21 26.37
C ALA A 148 2.93 5.22 26.21
N GLU A 149 3.27 6.49 25.93
CA GLU A 149 2.31 7.56 25.69
C GLU A 149 2.57 8.18 24.31
N HIS A 150 1.48 8.50 23.62
CA HIS A 150 1.46 9.23 22.37
C HIS A 150 0.75 10.57 22.54
N HIS A 151 0.64 11.31 21.43
CA HIS A 151 -0.15 12.54 21.38
C HIS A 151 -1.54 12.35 21.97
N ALA A 152 -2.07 13.40 22.60
CA ALA A 152 -3.37 13.38 23.30
C ALA A 152 -3.54 12.28 24.37
N GLY A 153 -2.44 11.73 24.91
CA GLY A 153 -2.47 10.72 25.97
C GLY A 153 -2.93 9.34 25.49
N ALA A 154 -2.92 9.08 24.18
CA ALA A 154 -3.22 7.75 23.65
C ALA A 154 -2.12 6.76 24.06
N THR A 155 -2.50 5.57 24.49
CA THR A 155 -1.57 4.47 24.75
C THR A 155 -1.21 3.74 23.45
N GLN A 156 -0.07 3.05 23.44
CA GLN A 156 0.34 2.18 22.34
C GLN A 156 -0.77 1.18 21.96
N GLU A 157 -1.39 0.53 22.94
CA GLU A 157 -2.46 -0.45 22.71
C GLU A 157 -3.69 0.16 22.02
N ILE A 158 -4.07 1.40 22.37
CA ILE A 158 -5.20 2.09 21.73
C ILE A 158 -4.84 2.43 20.28
N LEU A 159 -3.60 2.88 20.06
CA LEU A 159 -3.13 3.24 18.73
C LEU A 159 -3.05 2.02 17.80
N GLU A 160 -2.51 0.91 18.28
CA GLU A 160 -2.45 -0.37 17.55
C GLU A 160 -3.84 -0.84 17.13
N LYS A 161 -4.80 -0.88 18.06
CA LYS A 161 -6.20 -1.23 17.76
C LYS A 161 -6.82 -0.34 16.69
N ARG A 162 -6.50 0.96 16.71
CA ARG A 162 -7.00 1.91 15.69
C ARG A 162 -6.34 1.66 14.33
N ILE A 163 -5.05 1.36 14.30
CA ILE A 163 -4.33 0.98 13.07
C ILE A 163 -4.90 -0.30 12.47
N GLU A 164 -5.09 -1.34 13.29
CA GLU A 164 -5.70 -2.60 12.88
C GLU A 164 -7.13 -2.39 12.34
N ALA A 165 -7.93 -1.56 13.01
CA ALA A 165 -9.29 -1.25 12.57
C ALA A 165 -9.35 -0.50 11.23
N MET A 166 -8.29 0.20 10.82
CA MET A 166 -8.20 0.83 9.50
C MET A 166 -7.77 -0.13 8.40
N GLN A 167 -7.08 -1.23 8.74
CA GLN A 167 -6.37 -2.08 7.79
C GLN A 167 -7.24 -2.55 6.62
N PRO A 168 -8.49 -3.01 6.81
CA PRO A 168 -9.35 -3.42 5.69
C PRO A 168 -9.62 -2.29 4.68
N SER A 169 -9.76 -1.06 5.17
CA SER A 169 -9.98 0.12 4.32
C SER A 169 -8.69 0.56 3.62
N ILE A 170 -7.54 0.37 4.26
CA ILE A 170 -6.21 0.58 3.65
C ILE A 170 -5.99 -0.42 2.52
N ASP A 171 -6.16 -1.72 2.80
CA ASP A 171 -5.95 -2.81 1.84
C ASP A 171 -6.83 -2.62 0.60
N SER A 172 -8.13 -2.38 0.80
CA SER A 172 -9.06 -2.09 -0.31
C SER A 172 -8.66 -0.84 -1.11
N GLY A 173 -8.09 0.17 -0.44
CA GLY A 173 -7.62 1.38 -1.09
C GLY A 173 -6.36 1.16 -1.93
N ILE A 174 -5.41 0.41 -1.39
CA ILE A 174 -4.15 0.04 -2.06
C ILE A 174 -4.43 -0.87 -3.26
N TYR A 175 -5.29 -1.88 -3.10
CA TYR A 175 -5.74 -2.72 -4.21
C TYR A 175 -6.29 -1.89 -5.38
N LYS A 176 -7.20 -0.94 -5.08
CA LYS A 176 -7.74 -0.02 -6.10
C LYS A 176 -6.68 0.89 -6.70
N PHE A 177 -5.65 1.30 -5.93
CA PHE A 177 -4.54 2.05 -6.50
C PHE A 177 -3.73 1.19 -7.47
N ALA A 178 -3.40 -0.05 -7.11
CA ALA A 178 -2.66 -0.97 -7.98
C ALA A 178 -3.40 -1.20 -9.30
N GLN A 179 -4.69 -1.50 -9.25
CA GLN A 179 -5.56 -1.62 -10.44
C GLN A 179 -5.50 -0.39 -11.34
N ASN A 180 -5.65 0.79 -10.75
CA ASN A 180 -5.60 2.05 -11.51
C ASN A 180 -4.21 2.32 -12.09
N ALA A 181 -3.15 2.00 -11.35
CA ALA A 181 -1.79 2.21 -11.81
C ALA A 181 -1.45 1.31 -13.00
N ILE A 182 -1.79 0.02 -12.93
CA ILE A 182 -1.60 -0.93 -14.03
C ILE A 182 -2.44 -0.54 -15.25
N LYS A 183 -3.75 -0.26 -15.05
CA LYS A 183 -4.65 0.14 -16.14
C LYS A 183 -4.18 1.39 -16.88
N ASN A 184 -3.61 2.36 -16.16
CA ASN A 184 -3.12 3.61 -16.74
C ASN A 184 -1.62 3.58 -17.07
N GLN A 185 -0.92 2.49 -16.75
CA GLN A 185 0.53 2.36 -16.80
C GLN A 185 1.27 3.51 -16.10
N SER A 186 0.66 4.09 -15.06
CA SER A 186 1.19 5.26 -14.37
C SER A 186 0.47 5.54 -13.05
N VAL A 187 1.20 6.00 -12.05
CA VAL A 187 0.67 6.47 -10.78
C VAL A 187 0.12 7.90 -10.85
N ALA A 188 0.41 8.66 -11.91
CA ALA A 188 -0.02 10.05 -12.04
C ALA A 188 -1.54 10.21 -11.95
N LYS A 189 -2.29 9.22 -12.44
CA LYS A 189 -3.77 9.21 -12.48
C LYS A 189 -4.42 8.52 -11.27
N LEU A 190 -3.65 8.16 -10.23
CA LEU A 190 -4.24 7.58 -9.02
C LEU A 190 -5.32 8.49 -8.42
N SER A 191 -6.45 7.89 -8.10
CA SER A 191 -7.62 8.52 -7.51
C SER A 191 -8.06 7.78 -6.27
N LEU A 192 -8.50 8.51 -5.25
CA LEU A 192 -9.06 7.89 -4.05
C LEU A 192 -10.29 7.06 -4.39
N PRO A 193 -10.46 5.88 -3.76
CA PRO A 193 -11.71 5.15 -3.82
C PRO A 193 -12.91 6.02 -3.44
N ARG A 194 -14.04 5.82 -4.12
CA ARG A 194 -15.32 6.40 -3.72
C ARG A 194 -15.63 5.94 -2.29
N ARG A 195 -16.16 6.85 -1.47
CA ARG A 195 -16.70 6.47 -0.15
C ARG A 195 -17.85 5.51 -0.39
N SER A 196 -17.88 4.40 0.34
CA SER A 196 -19.11 3.64 0.50
C SER A 196 -20.11 4.59 1.15
N SER A 197 -21.22 4.87 0.47
CA SER A 197 -22.30 5.67 1.04
C SER A 197 -22.98 4.85 2.13
N ARG A 198 -22.40 4.80 3.33
CA ARG A 198 -23.13 4.38 4.52
C ARG A 198 -24.00 5.54 5.00
N LYS A 199 -25.12 5.70 4.31
CA LYS A 199 -26.43 6.07 4.85
C LYS A 199 -27.43 5.63 3.79
N ALA A 200 -28.17 4.55 4.07
CA ALA A 200 -29.51 4.49 3.53
C ALA A 200 -30.18 5.77 4.04
N ILE A 201 -30.61 6.63 3.12
CA ILE A 201 -31.57 7.67 3.48
C ILE A 201 -32.81 6.87 3.81
N ASP A 202 -33.14 6.79 5.09
CA ASP A 202 -34.42 6.25 5.51
C ASP A 202 -35.47 7.28 5.07
N LEU A 203 -36.14 7.01 3.95
CA LEU A 203 -37.12 7.90 3.33
C LEU A 203 -38.48 7.86 4.05
N ASP A 204 -38.59 7.09 5.14
CA ASP A 204 -39.86 6.85 5.83
C ASP A 204 -40.12 7.78 7.04
N GLU A 205 -39.20 8.66 7.44
CA GLU A 205 -39.43 9.58 8.57
C GLU A 205 -40.14 10.90 8.22
N ASP A 206 -40.28 11.27 6.94
CA ASP A 206 -40.83 12.58 6.54
C ASP A 206 -42.29 12.57 6.03
N LEU A 207 -43.04 11.45 6.19
CA LEU A 207 -44.42 11.33 5.71
C LEU A 207 -45.54 11.29 6.78
N LEU A 208 -45.22 11.55 8.06
CA LEU A 208 -46.24 11.61 9.13
C LEU A 208 -46.36 12.97 9.84
N ALA A 209 -45.81 14.03 9.25
CA ALA A 209 -46.18 15.41 9.59
C ALA A 209 -47.24 15.90 8.60
N GLY A 210 -48.46 15.37 8.73
CA GLY A 210 -49.65 15.78 7.97
C GLY A 210 -50.88 15.77 8.87
#